data_AF-B0BH52-F1
#
_entry.id   AF-B0BH52-F1
#
_cell.length_a   1.000
_cell.length_b   1.000
_cell.length_c   1.000
_cell.angle_alpha   90.00
_cell.angle_beta   90.00
_cell.angle_gamma   90.00
#
_symmetry.space_group_name_H-M   'P 1'
#
loop_
_entity.id
_entity.type
_entity.pdbx_description
1 polymer ?
#
loop_
_entity_poly.entity_id
_entity_poly.type
_entity_poly.pdbx_seq_one_letter_code
_entity_poly.pdbx_strand_id
1 'polypeptide(L)'
;GVRPMTKLTRGICIAVAISVLAIPAAWFFIQRSDAFNVASTNIRNSAEVRAQIGEVQDIDLPLFGYSWRVSGASGRADFNLEITGSRASANAYVELTRQGTWRPVVSRLTLQDGTVVDLMP
;
A
#
# COMPACT_ATOMS: atom_id res chain seq x y z
N GLY A 1 38.78 -27.03 -4.86
CA GLY A 1 37.99 -27.25 -6.08
C GLY A 1 36.52 -27.07 -5.74
N VAL A 2 35.88 -26.07 -6.34
CA VAL A 2 34.43 -25.87 -6.15
C VAL A 2 33.71 -27.00 -6.87
N ARG A 3 32.98 -27.86 -6.15
CA ARG A 3 32.16 -28.91 -6.78
C ARG A 3 31.12 -28.23 -7.68
N PRO A 4 30.96 -28.64 -8.95
CA PRO A 4 29.95 -28.06 -9.83
C PRO A 4 28.57 -28.31 -9.23
N MET A 5 27.78 -27.24 -9.09
CA MET A 5 26.39 -27.33 -8.67
C MET A 5 25.61 -28.23 -9.63
N THR A 6 24.83 -29.16 -9.09
CA THR A 6 23.96 -30.00 -9.91
C THR A 6 22.88 -29.15 -10.59
N LYS A 7 22.38 -29.59 -11.75
CA LYS A 7 21.30 -28.89 -12.49
C LYS A 7 20.08 -28.60 -11.60
N LEU A 8 19.76 -29.52 -10.68
CA LEU A 8 18.68 -29.38 -9.69
C LEU A 8 18.96 -28.25 -8.70
N THR A 9 20.16 -28.22 -8.10
CA THR A 9 20.55 -27.15 -7.17
C THR A 9 20.49 -25.78 -7.84
N ARG A 10 20.92 -25.68 -9.10
CA ARG A 10 20.83 -24.44 -9.88
C ARG A 10 19.37 -24.02 -10.12
N GLY A 11 18.49 -24.97 -10.44
CA GLY A 11 17.06 -24.72 -10.59
C GLY A 11 16.41 -24.18 -9.31
N ILE A 12 16.74 -24.79 -8.16
CA ILE A 12 16.24 -24.35 -6.85
C ILE A 12 16.72 -22.92 -6.53
N CYS A 13 18.00 -22.63 -6.71
CA CYS A 13 18.53 -21.29 -6.44
C CYS A 13 17.86 -20.22 -7.31
N ILE A 14 17.60 -20.52 -8.58
CA ILE A 14 16.90 -19.59 -9.48
C ILE A 14 15.45 -19.38 -9.01
N ALA A 15 14.73 -20.45 -8.67
CA ALA A 15 13.36 -20.33 -8.18
C ALA A 15 13.29 -19.50 -6.88
N VAL A 16 14.22 -19.72 -5.95
CA VAL A 16 14.31 -18.92 -4.71
C VAL A 16 14.62 -17.46 -5.03
N ALA A 17 15.57 -17.18 -5.92
CA ALA A 17 15.90 -15.81 -6.29
C ALA A 17 14.71 -15.08 -6.92
N ILE A 18 13.96 -15.75 -7.81
CA ILE A 18 12.75 -15.18 -8.42
C ILE A 18 11.71 -14.88 -7.33
N SER A 19 11.44 -15.80 -6.42
CA SER A 19 10.46 -15.60 -5.35
C SER A 19 10.83 -14.45 -4.43
N VAL A 20 12.11 -14.32 -4.06
CA VAL A 20 12.60 -13.23 -3.21
C VAL A 20 12.50 -11.88 -3.92
N LEU A 21 12.72 -11.82 -5.24
CA LEU A 21 12.64 -10.58 -6.01
C LEU A 21 11.20 -10.20 -6.40
N ALA A 22 10.29 -11.17 -6.52
CA ALA A 22 8.90 -10.93 -6.92
C ALA A 22 8.15 -10.04 -5.91
N ILE A 23 8.38 -10.24 -4.61
CA ILE A 23 7.72 -9.48 -3.54
C ILE A 23 8.07 -7.98 -3.58
N PRO A 24 9.35 -7.56 -3.52
CA PRO A 24 9.71 -6.13 -3.59
C PRO A 24 9.35 -5.53 -4.95
N ALA A 25 9.43 -6.29 -6.04
CA ALA A 25 8.96 -5.83 -7.35
C ALA A 25 7.46 -5.51 -7.33
N ALA A 26 6.63 -6.42 -6.83
CA ALA A 26 5.18 -6.20 -6.71
C ALA A 26 4.87 -4.96 -5.85
N TRP A 27 5.50 -4.85 -4.68
CA TRP A 27 5.36 -3.69 -3.79
C TRP A 27 5.74 -2.36 -4.47
N PHE A 28 6.82 -2.35 -5.24
CA PHE A 28 7.27 -1.19 -6.01
C PHE A 28 6.29 -0.80 -7.12
N PHE A 29 5.70 -1.79 -7.81
CA PHE A 29 4.65 -1.53 -8.80
C PHE A 29 3.39 -0.96 -8.16
N ILE A 30 2.99 -1.46 -6.99
CA ILE A 30 1.79 -1.01 -6.29
C ILE A 30 1.90 0.44 -5.85
N GLN A 31 3.04 0.86 -5.28
CA GLN A 31 3.27 2.28 -4.92
C GLN A 31 3.21 3.24 -6.11
N ARG A 32 3.39 2.73 -7.34
CA ARG A 32 3.33 3.53 -8.57
C ARG A 32 2.00 3.41 -9.29
N SER A 33 1.04 2.70 -8.71
CA SER A 33 -0.27 2.48 -9.32
C SER A 33 -1.18 3.69 -9.14
N ASP A 34 -2.11 3.88 -10.08
CA ASP A 34 -3.16 4.90 -9.96
C ASP A 34 -4.00 4.73 -8.70
N ALA A 35 -4.21 3.49 -8.26
CA ALA A 35 -4.93 3.18 -7.03
C ALA A 35 -4.23 3.79 -5.81
N PHE A 36 -2.92 3.56 -5.67
CA PHE A 36 -2.14 4.13 -4.58
C PHE A 36 -2.10 5.66 -4.64
N ASN A 37 -1.97 6.24 -5.84
CA ASN A 37 -2.04 7.70 -6.03
C ASN A 37 -3.38 8.29 -5.57
N VAL A 38 -4.50 7.63 -5.91
CA VAL A 38 -5.84 8.06 -5.44
C VAL A 38 -5.98 7.94 -3.93
N ALA A 39 -5.52 6.83 -3.33
CA ALA A 39 -5.57 6.63 -1.88
C ALA A 39 -4.74 7.69 -1.12
N SER A 40 -3.48 7.87 -1.51
CA SER A 40 -2.58 8.85 -0.89
C SER A 40 -3.08 10.29 -1.07
N THR A 41 -3.64 10.62 -2.23
CA THR A 41 -4.24 11.94 -2.47
C THR A 41 -5.46 12.17 -1.58
N ASN A 42 -6.32 11.16 -1.40
CA ASN A 42 -7.48 11.26 -0.50
C ASN A 42 -7.04 11.59 0.93
N ILE A 43 -6.04 10.87 1.43
CA ILE A 43 -5.46 11.09 2.75
C ILE A 43 -4.84 12.48 2.90
N ARG A 44 -4.03 12.93 1.94
CA ARG A 44 -3.37 14.25 2.00
C ARG A 44 -4.38 15.40 1.98
N ASN A 45 -5.48 15.24 1.27
CA ASN A 45 -6.50 16.29 1.11
C ASN A 45 -7.52 16.32 2.25
N SER A 46 -7.65 15.25 3.05
CA SER A 46 -8.59 15.19 4.16
C SER A 46 -8.30 16.26 5.22
N ALA A 47 -9.32 17.06 5.53
CA ALA A 47 -9.25 18.05 6.59
C ALA A 47 -9.18 17.38 7.97
N GLU A 48 -9.84 16.23 8.12
CA GLU A 48 -9.86 15.42 9.33
C GLU A 48 -8.47 14.85 9.62
N VAL A 49 -7.76 14.33 8.61
CA VAL A 49 -6.37 13.87 8.77
C VAL A 49 -5.49 15.02 9.26
N ARG A 50 -5.57 16.19 8.61
CA ARG A 50 -4.79 17.37 9.03
C ARG A 50 -5.15 17.86 10.43
N ALA A 51 -6.43 17.78 10.80
CA ALA A 51 -6.91 18.13 12.13
C ALA A 51 -6.38 17.19 13.23
N GLN A 52 -6.13 15.93 12.92
CA GLN A 52 -5.57 14.97 13.87
C GLN A 52 -4.04 14.99 13.93
N ILE A 53 -3.36 14.86 12.80
CA ILE A 53 -1.91 14.62 12.76
C ILE A 53 -1.08 15.79 12.21
N GLY A 54 -1.74 16.87 11.76
CA GLY A 54 -1.10 18.00 11.10
C GLY A 54 -0.87 17.77 9.60
N GLU A 55 -0.04 18.61 8.98
CA GLU A 55 0.28 18.49 7.56
C GLU A 55 0.98 17.15 7.29
N VAL A 56 0.48 16.40 6.30
CA VAL A 56 1.00 15.06 5.97
C VAL A 56 2.35 15.21 5.29
N GLN A 57 3.41 14.77 5.95
CA GLN A 57 4.77 14.81 5.43
C GLN A 57 5.04 13.58 4.58
N ASP A 58 4.68 12.40 5.10
CA ASP A 58 4.98 11.14 4.45
C ASP A 58 3.83 10.14 4.52
N ILE A 59 3.76 9.26 3.51
CA ILE A 59 2.80 8.16 3.41
C ILE A 59 3.57 6.94 2.91
N ASP A 60 3.80 6.01 3.82
CA ASP A 60 4.47 4.75 3.55
C ASP A 60 3.46 3.63 3.33
N LEU A 61 3.74 2.81 2.31
CA LEU A 61 3.08 1.53 2.12
C LEU A 61 3.97 0.44 2.69
N PRO A 62 3.59 -0.27 3.77
CA PRO A 62 4.36 -1.40 4.23
C PRO A 62 4.42 -2.51 3.17
N LEU A 63 5.44 -3.37 3.21
CA LEU A 63 5.64 -4.45 2.23
C LEU A 63 4.43 -5.42 2.17
N PHE A 64 3.65 -5.46 3.25
CA PHE A 64 2.42 -6.22 3.41
C PHE A 64 1.29 -5.29 3.87
N GLY A 65 0.04 -5.75 3.78
CA GLY A 65 -1.12 -4.96 4.23
C GLY A 65 -1.83 -4.18 3.14
N TYR A 66 -1.64 -4.58 1.88
CA TYR A 66 -2.46 -4.14 0.75
C TYR A 66 -3.03 -5.33 -0.01
N SER A 67 -4.14 -5.09 -0.70
CA SER A 67 -4.63 -5.98 -1.76
C SER A 67 -5.04 -5.15 -2.95
N TRP A 68 -4.77 -5.68 -4.14
CA TRP A 68 -5.07 -5.01 -5.40
C TRP A 68 -5.54 -6.05 -6.41
N ARG A 69 -6.77 -5.89 -6.89
CA ARG A 69 -7.40 -6.79 -7.86
C ARG A 69 -8.07 -5.97 -8.95
N VAL A 70 -7.78 -6.31 -10.20
CA VAL A 70 -8.33 -5.65 -11.38
C VAL A 70 -8.82 -6.70 -12.37
N SER A 71 -10.00 -6.46 -12.95
CA SER A 71 -10.56 -7.26 -14.03
C SER A 71 -11.20 -6.34 -15.07
N GLY A 72 -10.54 -6.15 -16.21
CA GLY A 72 -10.99 -5.22 -17.25
C GLY A 72 -11.18 -3.79 -16.70
N ALA A 73 -12.43 -3.30 -16.75
CA ALA A 73 -12.81 -1.98 -16.25
C ALA A 73 -13.15 -1.95 -14.75
N SER A 74 -13.28 -3.11 -14.09
CA SER A 74 -13.60 -3.19 -12.67
C SER A 74 -12.36 -3.50 -11.82
N GLY A 75 -12.42 -3.17 -10.53
CA GLY A 75 -11.33 -3.46 -9.61
C GLY A 75 -11.65 -3.07 -8.17
N ARG A 76 -10.86 -3.59 -7.25
CA ARG A 76 -10.88 -3.25 -5.82
C ARG A 76 -9.44 -3.18 -5.32
N ALA A 77 -9.17 -2.21 -4.47
CA ALA A 77 -7.89 -2.08 -3.79
C ALA A 77 -8.13 -1.71 -2.34
N ASP A 78 -7.27 -2.21 -1.47
CA ASP A 78 -7.23 -1.86 -0.07
C ASP A 78 -5.78 -1.59 0.34
N PHE A 79 -5.58 -0.54 1.11
CA PHE A 79 -4.26 -0.11 1.56
C PHE A 79 -4.30 0.18 3.06
N ASN A 80 -3.43 -0.46 3.82
CA ASN A 80 -3.02 0.00 5.14
C ASN A 80 -1.75 0.83 4.97
N LEU A 81 -1.85 2.11 5.27
CA LEU A 81 -0.80 3.11 5.07
C LEU A 81 -0.30 3.58 6.43
N GLU A 82 1.02 3.70 6.55
CA GLU A 82 1.64 4.41 7.67
C GLU A 82 1.78 5.87 7.27
N ILE A 83 1.25 6.79 8.08
CA ILE A 83 1.24 8.21 7.78
C ILE A 83 2.02 8.95 8.86
N THR A 84 2.93 9.79 8.41
CA THR A 84 3.66 10.71 9.29
C THR A 84 3.21 12.14 9.00
N GLY A 85 2.52 12.74 9.97
CA GLY A 85 2.13 14.15 9.96
C GLY A 85 3.10 15.00 10.77
N SER A 86 2.96 16.33 10.67
CA SER A 86 3.82 17.27 11.38
C SER A 86 3.68 17.26 12.91
N ARG A 87 2.60 16.69 13.45
CA ARG A 87 2.35 16.62 14.90
C ARG A 87 2.37 15.19 15.45
N ALA A 88 1.94 14.21 14.66
CA ALA A 88 1.84 12.82 15.07
C ALA A 88 1.89 11.88 13.86
N SER A 89 2.06 10.59 14.11
CA SER A 89 1.89 9.53 13.11
C SER A 89 0.59 8.77 13.35
N ALA A 90 0.04 8.17 12.30
CA ALA A 90 -1.18 7.38 12.36
C ALA A 90 -1.17 6.31 11.25
N ASN A 91 -2.06 5.33 11.36
CA ASN A 91 -2.31 4.39 10.27
C ASN A 91 -3.57 4.82 9.52
N ALA A 92 -3.59 4.77 8.20
CA ALA A 92 -4.82 4.89 7.44
C ALA A 92 -5.18 3.61 6.71
N TYR A 93 -6.44 3.24 6.78
CA TYR A 93 -7.04 2.23 5.93
C TYR A 93 -7.84 2.91 4.82
N VAL A 94 -7.52 2.63 3.56
CA VAL A 94 -8.27 3.14 2.41
C VAL A 94 -8.73 1.99 1.55
N GLU A 95 -10.04 1.92 1.29
CA GLU A 95 -10.62 1.01 0.30
C GLU A 95 -11.03 1.81 -0.94
N LEU A 96 -10.64 1.30 -2.10
CA LEU A 96 -10.99 1.85 -3.39
C LEU A 96 -11.77 0.82 -4.20
N THR A 97 -12.70 1.32 -5.01
CA THR A 97 -13.30 0.56 -6.11
C THR A 97 -12.99 1.21 -7.44
N ARG A 98 -12.99 0.40 -8.50
CA ARG A 98 -12.82 0.87 -9.87
C ARG A 98 -14.01 0.47 -10.71
N GLN A 99 -14.58 1.45 -11.42
CA GLN A 99 -15.52 1.28 -12.52
C GLN A 99 -15.11 2.27 -13.61
N GLY A 100 -14.13 1.90 -14.42
CA GLY A 100 -13.39 2.82 -15.29
C GLY A 100 -12.26 3.53 -14.54
N THR A 101 -12.60 4.36 -13.56
CA THR A 101 -11.64 5.09 -12.70
C THR A 101 -11.67 4.63 -11.24
N TRP A 102 -10.55 4.76 -10.54
CA TRP A 102 -10.44 4.47 -9.11
C TRP A 102 -11.13 5.55 -8.29
N ARG A 103 -11.86 5.14 -7.25
CA ARG A 103 -12.54 6.03 -6.30
C ARG A 103 -12.47 5.46 -4.88
N PRO A 104 -12.19 6.29 -3.87
CA PRO A 104 -12.31 5.87 -2.48
C PRO A 104 -13.77 5.58 -2.14
N VAL A 105 -13.98 4.50 -1.40
CA VAL A 105 -15.31 4.11 -0.88
C VAL A 105 -15.30 4.00 0.65
N VAL A 106 -14.14 3.73 1.24
CA VAL A 106 -13.91 3.74 2.68
C VAL A 106 -12.56 4.39 2.93
N SER A 107 -12.48 5.24 3.93
CA SER A 107 -11.22 5.75 4.45
C SER A 107 -11.33 5.88 5.96
N ARG A 108 -10.32 5.39 6.68
CA ARG A 108 -10.27 5.41 8.14
C ARG A 108 -8.88 5.79 8.59
N LEU A 109 -8.80 6.59 9.64
CA LEU A 109 -7.56 6.93 10.33
C LEU A 109 -7.57 6.29 11.71
N THR A 110 -6.53 5.55 12.04
CA THR A 110 -6.30 4.97 13.35
C THR A 110 -5.10 5.67 13.98
N LEU A 111 -5.34 6.43 15.04
CA LEU A 111 -4.32 7.13 15.80
C LEU A 111 -3.53 6.15 16.69
N GLN A 112 -2.39 6.61 17.21
CA GLN A 112 -1.52 5.78 18.07
C GLN A 112 -2.19 5.31 19.38
N ASP A 113 -3.17 6.07 19.87
CA ASP A 113 -3.96 5.71 21.06
C ASP A 113 -5.07 4.68 20.76
N GLY A 114 -5.18 4.23 19.51
CA GLY A 114 -6.22 3.32 19.04
C GLY A 114 -7.53 3.98 18.64
N THR A 115 -7.64 5.31 18.76
CA THR A 115 -8.81 6.06 18.29
C THR A 115 -8.95 5.91 16.79
N VAL A 116 -10.14 5.52 16.34
CA VAL A 116 -10.48 5.38 14.92
C VAL A 116 -11.40 6.52 14.49
N VAL A 117 -11.03 7.18 13.41
CA VAL A 117 -11.79 8.28 12.79
C VAL A 117 -12.15 7.86 11.38
N ASP A 118 -13.45 7.78 11.09
CA ASP A 118 -13.93 7.60 9.72
C ASP A 118 -13.71 8.90 8.93
N LEU A 119 -13.06 8.78 7.78
CA LEU A 119 -12.79 9.89 6.87
C LEU A 119 -13.88 9.92 5.81
N MET A 120 -14.35 11.11 5.46
CA MET A 120 -15.24 11.25 4.32
C MET A 120 -14.45 10.92 3.02
N PRO A 121 -15.01 10.10 2.12
CA PRO A 121 -14.39 9.76 0.85
C PRO A 121 -14.39 10.93 -0.15
#